data_AF-A0A2I1UC44-F1
#
_entry.id   AF-A0A2I1UC44-F1
#
_cell.length_a   1.000
_cell.length_b   1.000
_cell.length_c   1.000
_cell.angle_alpha   90.00
_cell.angle_beta   90.00
_cell.angle_gamma   90.00
#
_symmetry.space_group_name_H-M   'P 1'
#
loop_
_entity.id
_entity.type
_entity.pdbx_description
1 polymer ?
#
loop_
_entity_poly.entity_id
_entity_poly.type
_entity_poly.pdbx_seq_one_letter_code
_entity_poly.pdbx_strand_id
1 'polypeptide(L)'
;MKMKKNKKGVLLFLMSVVFGGFLGMFVGMFKARAESYEVILDVKVLIPWISAICLVLGFISLFLTFNFLKKSRKFHSLYQEEMDDDLNESYYVQMYRNLEFGSIAFNSASVVILLALFISASEVVILNRSNLTLSLSFLGLVLTFNAQKYFYKTIAIVRQFDMVFFSMPKDILGYVNSCDEGERQANLEQSFRILFQLHQYVLPALYFLIALFSLLTGEIQLLAFLFVGAIHIYINVMQLPMVKRYFK
;
A
#
# COMPACT_ATOMS: atom_id res chain seq x y z
N MET A 1 -46.74 -2.99 6.50
CA MET A 1 -45.73 -2.93 5.41
C MET A 1 -44.46 -2.25 5.92
N LYS A 2 -43.40 -3.00 6.25
CA LYS A 2 -42.14 -2.44 6.79
C LYS A 2 -41.30 -1.88 5.63
N MET A 3 -41.17 -0.55 5.54
CA MET A 3 -40.25 0.09 4.58
C MET A 3 -38.81 -0.36 4.86
N LYS A 4 -38.25 -1.15 3.96
CA LYS A 4 -36.83 -1.53 3.96
C LYS A 4 -36.01 -0.30 3.54
N LYS A 5 -35.68 0.58 4.49
CA LYS A 5 -34.81 1.76 4.24
C LYS A 5 -33.58 1.31 3.47
N ASN A 6 -33.29 1.96 2.35
CA ASN A 6 -32.21 1.62 1.43
C ASN A 6 -30.85 1.98 2.07
N LYS A 7 -30.40 1.15 3.03
CA LYS A 7 -29.18 1.36 3.85
C LYS A 7 -27.93 1.59 3.00
N LYS A 8 -27.91 1.08 1.76
CA LYS A 8 -26.81 1.27 0.80
C LYS A 8 -26.68 2.73 0.33
N GLY A 9 -27.79 3.43 0.07
CA GLY A 9 -27.75 4.82 -0.41
C GLY A 9 -27.26 5.80 0.65
N VAL A 10 -27.70 5.61 1.90
CA VAL A 10 -27.24 6.42 3.05
C VAL A 10 -25.76 6.17 3.34
N LEU A 11 -25.31 4.92 3.25
CA LEU A 11 -23.89 4.57 3.42
C LEU A 11 -23.01 5.19 2.32
N LEU A 12 -23.46 5.15 1.06
CA LEU A 12 -22.75 5.77 -0.06
C LEU A 12 -22.68 7.30 0.08
N PHE A 13 -23.76 7.93 0.55
CA PHE A 13 -23.77 9.37 0.84
C PHE A 13 -22.80 9.73 1.97
N LEU A 14 -22.81 8.98 3.09
CA LEU A 14 -21.85 9.18 4.17
C LEU A 14 -20.40 8.99 3.70
N MET A 15 -20.13 7.96 2.89
CA MET A 15 -18.80 7.74 2.31
C MET A 15 -18.39 8.91 1.41
N SER A 16 -19.30 9.45 0.60
CA SER A 16 -19.03 10.61 -0.26
C SER A 16 -18.73 11.88 0.55
N VAL A 17 -19.47 12.15 1.62
CA VAL A 17 -19.23 13.30 2.50
C VAL A 17 -17.88 13.16 3.24
N VAL A 18 -17.58 11.98 3.76
CA VAL A 18 -16.29 11.70 4.43
C VAL A 18 -15.14 11.84 3.43
N PHE A 19 -15.30 11.35 2.21
CA PHE A 19 -14.28 11.44 1.17
C PHE A 19 -14.09 12.88 0.67
N GLY A 20 -15.19 13.63 0.50
CA GLY A 20 -15.14 15.05 0.11
C GLY A 20 -14.51 15.93 1.18
N GLY A 21 -14.85 15.71 2.45
CA GLY A 21 -14.21 16.39 3.59
C GLY A 21 -12.72 16.04 3.70
N PHE A 22 -12.37 14.77 3.47
CA PHE A 22 -10.98 14.32 3.40
C PHE A 22 -10.20 15.04 2.30
N LEU A 23 -10.72 15.09 1.07
CA LEU A 23 -10.08 15.80 -0.04
C LEU A 23 -9.97 17.31 0.22
N GLY A 24 -10.98 17.93 0.83
CA GLY A 24 -10.93 19.34 1.22
C GLY A 24 -9.83 19.65 2.24
N MET A 25 -9.72 18.83 3.29
CA MET A 25 -8.63 18.94 4.28
C MET A 25 -7.26 18.72 3.63
N PHE A 26 -7.18 17.76 2.71
CA PHE A 26 -5.95 17.43 1.99
C PHE A 26 -5.46 18.57 1.09
N VAL A 27 -6.35 19.19 0.32
CA VAL A 27 -6.04 20.36 -0.52
C VAL A 27 -5.66 21.56 0.36
N GLY A 28 -6.37 21.79 1.47
CA GLY A 28 -6.05 22.84 2.43
C GLY A 28 -4.65 22.70 3.03
N MET A 29 -4.25 21.47 3.38
CA MET A 29 -2.91 21.16 3.89
C MET A 29 -1.81 21.51 2.88
N PHE A 30 -1.96 21.12 1.60
CA PHE A 30 -0.97 21.43 0.56
C PHE A 30 -0.88 22.93 0.28
N LYS A 31 -2.01 23.63 0.24
CA LYS A 31 -2.04 25.09 0.08
C LYS A 31 -1.27 25.79 1.20
N ALA A 32 -1.56 25.43 2.46
CA ALA A 32 -0.89 26.01 3.63
C ALA A 32 0.63 25.75 3.64
N ARG A 33 1.08 24.64 3.05
CA ARG A 33 2.50 24.25 3.01
C ARG A 33 3.25 24.80 1.79
N ALA A 34 2.55 25.04 0.68
CA ALA A 34 3.11 25.72 -0.49
C ALA A 34 3.33 27.22 -0.27
N GLU A 35 2.56 27.85 0.63
CA GLU A 35 2.67 29.26 0.99
C GLU A 35 3.81 29.56 2.00
N SER A 36 4.47 28.54 2.56
CA SER A 36 5.64 28.73 3.45
C SER A 36 6.95 28.70 2.66
N TYR A 37 7.57 29.88 2.46
CA TYR A 37 8.85 30.05 1.77
C TYR A 37 10.02 29.92 2.76
N GLU A 38 10.55 28.71 2.94
CA GLU A 38 11.71 28.46 3.79
C GLU A 38 12.76 27.59 3.07
N VAL A 39 14.00 27.63 3.55
CA VAL A 39 15.15 26.92 2.96
C VAL A 39 14.92 25.40 3.00
N ILE A 40 15.00 24.74 1.83
CA ILE A 40 14.58 23.35 1.58
C ILE A 40 15.34 22.30 2.43
N LEU A 41 16.49 22.65 2.99
CA LEU A 41 17.36 21.72 3.75
C LEU A 41 17.17 21.76 5.27
N ASP A 42 16.27 22.60 5.80
CA ASP A 42 15.93 22.51 7.23
C ASP A 42 15.02 21.30 7.47
N VAL A 43 15.41 20.42 8.40
CA VAL A 43 14.65 19.24 8.83
C VAL A 43 13.24 19.64 9.30
N LYS A 44 13.09 20.82 9.90
CA LYS A 44 11.80 21.36 10.35
C LYS A 44 10.84 21.67 9.21
N VAL A 45 11.38 21.98 8.03
CA VAL A 45 10.62 22.17 6.79
C VAL A 45 10.38 20.83 6.10
N LEU A 46 11.40 19.97 6.07
CA LEU A 46 11.39 18.71 5.33
C LEU A 46 10.43 17.67 5.94
N ILE A 47 10.39 17.52 7.27
CA ILE A 47 9.52 16.57 7.98
C ILE A 47 8.05 16.73 7.54
N PRO A 48 7.48 17.95 7.62
CA PRO A 48 6.20 18.27 7.04
C PRO A 48 6.06 17.77 5.59
N TRP A 49 6.89 18.24 4.66
CA TRP A 49 6.75 17.89 3.24
C TRP A 49 6.77 16.38 2.98
N ILE A 50 7.68 15.65 3.64
CA ILE A 50 7.76 14.20 3.54
C ILE A 50 6.46 13.53 4.00
N SER A 51 5.92 13.92 5.16
CA SER A 51 4.67 13.32 5.69
C SER A 51 3.49 13.51 4.73
N ALA A 52 3.37 14.68 4.09
CA ALA A 52 2.34 14.92 3.08
C ALA A 52 2.55 14.12 1.80
N ILE A 53 3.78 14.04 1.29
CA ILE A 53 4.09 13.25 0.08
C ILE A 53 3.78 11.76 0.33
N CYS A 54 4.19 11.22 1.48
CA CYS A 54 3.83 9.86 1.87
C CYS A 54 2.30 9.70 1.90
N LEU A 55 1.58 10.64 2.52
CA LEU A 55 0.12 10.62 2.50
C LEU A 55 -0.46 10.54 1.08
N VAL A 56 -0.04 11.41 0.16
CA VAL A 56 -0.48 11.38 -1.26
C VAL A 56 -0.23 10.01 -1.89
N LEU A 57 0.99 9.51 -1.80
CA LEU A 57 1.38 8.24 -2.41
C LEU A 57 0.62 7.07 -1.80
N GLY A 58 0.37 7.11 -0.48
CA GLY A 58 -0.46 6.15 0.23
C GLY A 58 -1.89 6.11 -0.33
N PHE A 59 -2.52 7.28 -0.51
CA PHE A 59 -3.87 7.38 -1.06
C PHE A 59 -3.96 6.93 -2.52
N ILE A 60 -2.98 7.31 -3.36
CA ILE A 60 -2.91 6.83 -4.75
C ILE A 60 -2.77 5.31 -4.79
N SER A 61 -1.89 4.75 -3.97
CA SER A 61 -1.66 3.29 -3.90
C SER A 61 -2.91 2.54 -3.40
N LEU A 62 -3.66 3.14 -2.47
CA LEU A 62 -4.91 2.58 -1.96
C LEU A 62 -6.02 2.62 -3.02
N PHE A 63 -6.07 3.68 -3.84
CA PHE A 63 -6.97 3.73 -4.99
C PHE A 63 -6.61 2.67 -6.05
N LEU A 64 -5.32 2.54 -6.38
CA LEU A 64 -4.83 1.50 -7.28
C LEU A 64 -5.16 0.10 -6.78
N THR A 65 -5.02 -0.14 -5.48
CA THR A 65 -5.41 -1.39 -4.82
C THR A 65 -6.87 -1.73 -5.12
N PHE A 66 -7.81 -0.82 -4.85
CA PHE A 66 -9.22 -1.08 -5.13
C PHE A 66 -9.49 -1.31 -6.63
N ASN A 67 -8.82 -0.55 -7.51
CA ASN A 67 -8.97 -0.71 -8.95
C ASN A 67 -8.55 -2.11 -9.43
N PHE A 68 -7.37 -2.56 -9.02
CA PHE A 68 -6.85 -3.88 -9.37
C PHE A 68 -7.70 -5.01 -8.78
N LEU A 69 -8.09 -4.91 -7.51
CA LEU A 69 -8.93 -5.93 -6.88
C LEU A 69 -10.34 -6.02 -7.49
N LYS A 70 -10.92 -4.88 -7.87
CA LYS A 70 -12.20 -4.86 -8.60
C LYS A 70 -12.05 -5.53 -9.96
N LYS A 71 -10.96 -5.25 -10.68
CA LYS A 71 -10.65 -5.87 -11.98
C LYS A 71 -10.44 -7.38 -11.83
N SER A 72 -9.71 -7.83 -10.80
CA SER A 72 -9.53 -9.25 -10.48
C SER A 72 -10.87 -9.98 -10.27
N ARG A 73 -11.76 -9.44 -9.43
CA ARG A 73 -13.10 -10.03 -9.22
C ARG A 73 -13.96 -10.06 -10.48
N LYS A 74 -13.85 -9.04 -11.34
CA LYS A 74 -14.55 -9.02 -12.63
C LYS A 74 -14.07 -10.15 -13.53
N PHE A 75 -12.76 -10.38 -13.60
CA PHE A 75 -12.24 -11.50 -14.39
C PHE A 75 -12.57 -12.85 -13.78
N HIS A 76 -12.66 -12.95 -12.45
CA HIS A 76 -13.14 -14.16 -11.80
C HIS A 76 -14.58 -14.54 -12.20
N SER A 77 -15.50 -13.57 -12.27
CA SER A 77 -16.86 -13.87 -12.73
C SER A 77 -16.90 -14.27 -14.20
N LEU A 78 -16.11 -13.61 -15.06
CA LEU A 78 -16.02 -13.96 -16.48
C LEU A 78 -15.43 -15.37 -16.68
N TYR A 79 -14.38 -15.69 -15.93
CA TYR A 79 -13.76 -17.02 -15.90
C TYR A 79 -14.75 -18.13 -15.53
N GLN A 80 -15.72 -17.86 -14.64
CA GLN A 80 -16.73 -18.87 -14.26
C GLN A 80 -17.85 -19.06 -15.29
N GLU A 81 -18.12 -18.07 -16.13
CA GLU A 81 -19.23 -18.08 -17.09
C GLU A 81 -18.77 -18.53 -18.49
N GLU A 82 -17.48 -18.40 -18.79
CA GLU A 82 -16.91 -18.63 -20.11
C GLU A 82 -16.58 -20.12 -20.34
N MET A 83 -17.05 -20.65 -21.47
CA MET A 83 -16.85 -22.06 -21.86
C MET A 83 -15.83 -22.20 -22.99
N ASP A 84 -15.40 -21.11 -23.59
CA ASP A 84 -14.33 -21.06 -24.61
C ASP A 84 -12.96 -21.12 -23.92
N ASP A 85 -12.18 -22.17 -24.21
CA ASP A 85 -10.92 -22.45 -23.50
C ASP A 85 -9.88 -21.32 -23.65
N ASP A 86 -9.77 -20.70 -24.84
CA ASP A 86 -8.80 -19.65 -25.12
C ASP A 86 -9.15 -18.34 -24.37
N LEU A 87 -10.42 -17.95 -24.37
CA LEU A 87 -10.89 -16.81 -23.57
C LEU A 87 -10.77 -17.09 -22.06
N ASN A 88 -11.06 -18.33 -21.66
CA ASN A 88 -11.00 -18.75 -20.27
C ASN A 88 -9.58 -18.63 -19.69
N GLU A 89 -8.56 -19.09 -20.42
CA GLU A 89 -7.15 -18.94 -20.03
C GLU A 89 -6.75 -17.46 -19.93
N SER A 90 -7.16 -16.62 -20.89
CA SER A 90 -6.91 -15.17 -20.83
C SER A 90 -7.52 -14.51 -19.59
N TYR A 91 -8.74 -14.92 -19.21
CA TYR A 91 -9.39 -14.43 -18.00
C TYR A 91 -8.71 -14.93 -16.72
N TYR A 92 -8.22 -16.17 -16.70
CA TYR A 92 -7.40 -16.71 -15.61
C TYR A 92 -6.16 -15.84 -15.38
N VAL A 93 -5.39 -15.59 -16.45
CA VAL A 93 -4.17 -14.77 -16.38
C VAL A 93 -4.48 -13.35 -15.89
N GLN A 94 -5.53 -12.73 -16.44
CA GLN A 94 -5.91 -11.39 -16.03
C GLN A 94 -6.44 -11.34 -14.60
N MET A 95 -7.18 -12.34 -14.15
CA MET A 95 -7.71 -12.44 -12.79
C MET A 95 -6.57 -12.41 -11.76
N TYR A 96 -5.59 -13.31 -11.91
CA TYR A 96 -4.47 -13.41 -10.99
C TYR A 96 -3.47 -12.28 -11.13
N ARG A 97 -3.18 -11.81 -12.34
CA ARG A 97 -2.32 -10.62 -12.55
C ARG A 97 -2.83 -9.40 -11.79
N ASN A 98 -4.13 -9.14 -11.87
CA ASN A 98 -4.74 -8.03 -11.16
C ASN A 98 -4.82 -8.29 -9.64
N LEU A 99 -4.93 -9.55 -9.20
CA LEU A 99 -4.84 -9.88 -7.78
C LEU A 99 -3.45 -9.55 -7.21
N GLU A 100 -2.38 -9.99 -7.89
CA GLU A 100 -1.00 -9.78 -7.45
C GLU A 100 -0.59 -8.31 -7.53
N PHE A 101 -0.95 -7.58 -8.59
CA PHE A 101 -0.76 -6.11 -8.61
C PHE A 101 -1.55 -5.41 -7.52
N GLY A 102 -2.76 -5.89 -7.21
CA GLY A 102 -3.56 -5.40 -6.09
C GLY A 102 -2.88 -5.64 -4.74
N SER A 103 -2.26 -6.80 -4.55
CA SER A 103 -1.48 -7.14 -3.35
C SER A 103 -0.26 -6.22 -3.18
N ILE A 104 0.54 -6.04 -4.24
CA ILE A 104 1.72 -5.16 -4.23
C ILE A 104 1.31 -3.71 -3.92
N ALA A 105 0.24 -3.22 -4.56
CA ALA A 105 -0.28 -1.88 -4.30
C ALA A 105 -0.79 -1.74 -2.85
N PHE A 106 -1.47 -2.76 -2.32
CA PHE A 106 -1.99 -2.76 -0.95
C PHE A 106 -0.89 -2.73 0.09
N ASN A 107 0.13 -3.59 -0.06
CA ASN A 107 1.26 -3.64 0.85
C ASN A 107 2.04 -2.33 0.81
N SER A 108 2.25 -1.77 -0.37
CA SER A 108 2.90 -0.47 -0.55
C SER A 108 2.09 0.65 0.10
N ALA A 109 0.77 0.70 -0.11
CA ALA A 109 -0.12 1.67 0.52
C ALA A 109 -0.04 1.60 2.04
N SER A 110 -0.11 0.39 2.59
CA SER A 110 -0.07 0.14 4.04
C SER A 110 1.23 0.66 4.66
N VAL A 111 2.37 0.37 4.02
CA VAL A 111 3.70 0.83 4.46
C VAL A 111 3.79 2.35 4.42
N VAL A 112 3.39 2.98 3.31
CA VAL A 112 3.53 4.44 3.15
C VAL A 112 2.58 5.20 4.08
N ILE A 113 1.37 4.69 4.31
CA ILE A 113 0.40 5.29 5.24
C ILE A 113 0.89 5.17 6.68
N LEU A 114 1.45 4.02 7.08
CA LEU A 114 2.09 3.86 8.39
C LEU A 114 3.29 4.79 8.54
N LEU A 115 4.11 4.91 7.51
CA LEU A 115 5.24 5.85 7.50
C LEU A 115 4.77 7.30 7.69
N ALA A 116 3.72 7.71 6.96
CA ALA A 116 3.14 9.04 7.11
C ALA A 116 2.60 9.28 8.53
N LEU A 117 2.00 8.26 9.16
CA LEU A 117 1.50 8.33 10.53
C LEU A 117 2.63 8.55 11.55
N PHE A 118 3.73 7.79 11.45
CA PHE A 118 4.85 7.95 12.38
C PHE A 118 5.58 9.28 12.18
N ILE A 119 5.79 9.72 10.93
CA ILE A 119 6.43 11.00 10.64
C ILE A 119 5.53 12.16 11.11
N SER A 120 4.22 12.12 10.87
CA SER A 120 3.30 13.15 11.35
C SER A 120 3.15 13.16 12.87
N ALA A 121 3.25 12.01 13.54
CA ALA A 121 3.30 11.95 15.00
C ALA A 121 4.59 12.62 15.54
N SER A 122 5.72 12.40 14.88
CA SER A 122 6.98 13.09 15.22
C SER A 122 6.91 14.60 14.94
N GLU A 123 6.21 15.03 13.89
CA GLU A 123 5.96 16.45 13.57
C GLU A 123 5.26 17.15 14.74
N VAL A 124 4.21 16.53 15.31
CA VAL A 124 3.48 17.10 16.46
C VAL A 124 4.37 17.22 17.70
N VAL A 125 5.22 16.23 17.98
CA VAL A 125 6.11 16.24 19.16
C VAL A 125 7.25 17.25 19.01
N ILE A 126 7.90 17.30 17.85
CA ILE A 126 9.12 18.10 17.63
C ILE A 126 8.79 19.56 17.28
N LEU A 127 7.81 19.77 16.40
CA LEU A 127 7.50 21.09 15.84
C LEU A 127 6.33 21.77 16.55
N ASN A 128 5.65 21.06 17.47
CA ASN A 128 4.38 21.49 18.08
C ASN A 128 3.39 22.01 17.03
N ARG A 129 3.44 21.42 15.82
CA ARG A 129 2.76 21.90 14.61
C ARG A 129 1.87 20.79 14.04
N SER A 130 0.76 21.23 13.46
CA SER A 130 -0.19 20.51 12.60
C SER A 130 -0.76 19.16 13.12
N ASN A 131 -1.88 19.23 13.86
CA ASN A 131 -2.73 18.06 14.14
C ASN A 131 -3.43 17.51 12.88
N LEU A 132 -3.48 18.30 11.79
CA LEU A 132 -4.20 17.96 10.58
C LEU A 132 -3.55 16.78 9.84
N THR A 133 -2.24 16.82 9.63
CA THR A 133 -1.50 15.75 8.94
C THR A 133 -1.64 14.43 9.70
N LEU A 134 -1.48 14.48 11.03
CA LEU A 134 -1.65 13.30 11.89
C LEU A 134 -3.07 12.74 11.81
N SER A 135 -4.08 13.61 11.83
CA SER A 135 -5.49 13.21 11.68
C SER A 135 -5.78 12.57 10.32
N LEU A 136 -5.22 13.12 9.24
CA LEU A 136 -5.34 12.56 7.89
C LEU A 136 -4.61 11.23 7.75
N SER A 137 -3.42 11.08 8.33
CA SER A 137 -2.68 9.82 8.37
C SER A 137 -3.43 8.76 9.18
N PHE A 138 -4.03 9.13 10.30
CA PHE A 138 -4.88 8.23 11.09
C PHE A 138 -6.12 7.78 10.30
N LEU A 139 -6.77 8.69 9.57
CA LEU A 139 -7.86 8.32 8.67
C LEU A 139 -7.37 7.38 7.56
N GLY A 140 -6.20 7.65 6.98
CA GLY A 140 -5.55 6.76 6.01
C GLY A 140 -5.34 5.35 6.57
N LEU A 141 -4.94 5.23 7.84
CA LEU A 141 -4.81 3.94 8.52
C LEU A 141 -6.16 3.21 8.62
N VAL A 142 -7.22 3.91 9.02
CA VAL A 142 -8.58 3.35 9.07
C VAL A 142 -9.03 2.87 7.68
N LEU A 143 -8.75 3.64 6.62
CA LEU A 143 -9.04 3.24 5.25
C LEU A 143 -8.22 2.01 4.81
N THR A 144 -6.98 1.90 5.28
CA THR A 144 -6.12 0.73 5.02
C THR A 144 -6.72 -0.54 5.61
N PHE A 145 -7.23 -0.50 6.85
CA PHE A 145 -7.93 -1.66 7.43
C PHE A 145 -9.20 -2.04 6.65
N ASN A 146 -9.94 -1.05 6.13
CA ASN A 146 -11.08 -1.31 5.25
C ASN A 146 -10.64 -1.94 3.92
N ALA A 147 -9.54 -1.45 3.34
CA ALA A 147 -8.93 -2.02 2.14
C ALA A 147 -8.43 -3.46 2.39
N GLN A 148 -7.84 -3.74 3.56
CA GLN A 148 -7.39 -5.08 3.97
C GLN A 148 -8.56 -6.07 3.97
N LYS A 149 -9.69 -5.68 4.57
CA LYS A 149 -10.90 -6.51 4.57
C LYS A 149 -11.40 -6.80 3.15
N TYR A 150 -11.39 -5.79 2.28
CA TYR A 150 -11.77 -5.98 0.88
C TYR A 150 -10.77 -6.89 0.14
N PHE A 151 -9.48 -6.71 0.38
CA PHE A 151 -8.39 -7.51 -0.18
C PHE A 151 -8.52 -8.98 0.20
N TYR A 152 -8.69 -9.29 1.48
CA TYR A 152 -8.81 -10.67 1.96
C TYR A 152 -10.07 -11.34 1.41
N LYS A 153 -11.18 -10.59 1.35
CA LYS A 153 -12.38 -11.08 0.68
C LYS A 153 -12.14 -11.38 -0.80
N THR A 154 -11.30 -10.61 -1.49
CA THR A 154 -10.93 -10.92 -2.88
C THR A 154 -10.10 -12.19 -2.97
N ILE A 155 -9.11 -12.37 -2.09
CA ILE A 155 -8.33 -13.60 -2.02
C ILE A 155 -9.24 -14.80 -1.78
N ALA A 156 -10.15 -14.73 -0.80
CA ALA A 156 -11.08 -15.81 -0.51
C ALA A 156 -11.97 -16.20 -1.71
N ILE A 157 -12.37 -15.23 -2.55
CA ILE A 157 -13.15 -15.51 -3.76
C ILE A 157 -12.27 -16.10 -4.86
N VAL A 158 -11.14 -15.46 -5.14
CA VAL A 158 -10.30 -15.76 -6.32
C VAL A 158 -9.45 -17.00 -6.11
N ARG A 159 -8.83 -17.14 -4.93
CA ARG A 159 -7.91 -18.23 -4.56
C ARG A 159 -8.57 -19.32 -3.72
N GLN A 160 -9.83 -19.13 -3.31
CA GLN A 160 -10.51 -20.04 -2.38
C GLN A 160 -9.73 -20.24 -1.06
N PHE A 161 -9.01 -19.21 -0.62
CA PHE A 161 -8.17 -19.23 0.57
C PHE A 161 -8.58 -18.13 1.55
N ASP A 162 -8.85 -18.47 2.81
CA ASP A 162 -9.23 -17.48 3.82
C ASP A 162 -8.01 -16.98 4.59
N MET A 163 -7.77 -15.67 4.52
CA MET A 163 -6.60 -15.03 5.12
C MET A 163 -6.89 -14.62 6.56
N VAL A 164 -5.97 -14.97 7.46
CA VAL A 164 -6.05 -14.55 8.87
C VAL A 164 -5.64 -13.07 8.98
N PHE A 165 -6.45 -12.25 9.68
CA PHE A 165 -6.23 -10.80 9.84
C PHE A 165 -4.82 -10.44 10.33
N PHE A 166 -4.29 -11.22 11.28
CA PHE A 166 -2.90 -11.18 11.73
C PHE A 166 -2.18 -12.45 11.27
N SER A 167 -1.84 -12.50 9.99
CA SER A 167 -1.20 -13.68 9.39
C SER A 167 0.19 -13.91 9.97
N MET A 168 0.46 -15.15 10.40
CA MET A 168 1.79 -15.63 10.76
C MET A 168 2.50 -16.19 9.53
N PRO A 169 3.83 -16.38 9.55
CA PRO A 169 4.56 -16.94 8.41
C PRO A 169 4.01 -18.27 7.90
N LYS A 170 3.50 -19.13 8.80
CA LYS A 170 2.83 -20.40 8.42
C LYS A 170 1.53 -20.19 7.61
N ASP A 171 0.79 -19.12 7.90
CA ASP A 171 -0.49 -18.82 7.22
C ASP A 171 -0.19 -18.25 5.83
N ILE A 172 0.87 -17.44 5.71
CA ILE A 172 1.40 -16.97 4.42
C ILE A 172 1.92 -18.15 3.58
N LEU A 173 2.59 -19.12 4.20
CA LEU A 173 3.01 -20.33 3.50
C LEU A 173 1.80 -21.13 3.00
N GLY A 174 0.72 -21.21 3.79
CA GLY A 174 -0.57 -21.75 3.36
C GLY A 174 -1.13 -21.04 2.14
N TYR A 175 -1.09 -19.70 2.12
CA TYR A 175 -1.50 -18.90 0.96
C TYR A 175 -0.65 -19.21 -0.29
N VAL A 176 0.68 -19.24 -0.15
CA VAL A 176 1.59 -19.56 -1.27
C VAL A 176 1.37 -20.98 -1.79
N ASN A 177 1.01 -21.93 -0.92
CA ASN A 177 0.68 -23.30 -1.32
C ASN A 177 -0.69 -23.42 -2.01
N SER A 178 -1.52 -22.37 -2.00
CA SER A 178 -2.76 -22.33 -2.81
C SER A 178 -2.48 -21.96 -4.27
N CYS A 179 -1.29 -21.43 -4.58
CA CYS A 179 -0.87 -21.15 -5.94
C CYS A 179 -0.53 -22.44 -6.68
N ASP A 180 -0.60 -22.40 -8.02
CA ASP A 180 -0.11 -23.50 -8.84
C ASP A 180 1.42 -23.64 -8.72
N GLU A 181 1.96 -24.78 -9.17
CA GLU A 181 3.38 -25.11 -9.02
C GLU A 181 4.31 -24.09 -9.72
N GLY A 182 3.92 -23.63 -10.92
CA GLY A 182 4.70 -22.69 -11.71
C GLY A 182 4.74 -21.32 -11.05
N GLU A 183 3.60 -20.85 -10.55
CA GLU A 183 3.49 -19.59 -9.84
C GLU A 183 4.29 -19.64 -8.54
N ARG A 184 4.19 -20.74 -7.80
CA ARG A 184 4.96 -20.96 -6.57
C ARG A 184 6.46 -20.93 -6.84
N GLN A 185 6.93 -21.61 -7.88
CA GLN A 185 8.34 -21.59 -8.27
C GLN A 185 8.79 -20.17 -8.65
N ALA A 186 7.99 -19.42 -9.41
CA ALA A 186 8.29 -18.03 -9.77
C ALA A 186 8.34 -17.11 -8.54
N ASN A 187 7.43 -17.31 -7.58
CA ASN A 187 7.40 -16.62 -6.30
C ASN A 187 8.65 -16.90 -5.46
N LEU A 188 9.06 -18.17 -5.35
CA LEU A 188 10.26 -18.57 -4.62
C LEU A 188 11.54 -18.02 -5.25
N GLU A 189 11.68 -18.14 -6.57
CA GLU A 189 12.83 -17.61 -7.30
C GLU A 189 12.94 -16.09 -7.11
N GLN A 190 11.83 -15.37 -7.27
CA GLN A 190 11.84 -13.91 -7.10
C GLN A 190 12.12 -13.50 -5.66
N SER A 191 11.52 -14.19 -4.68
CA SER A 191 11.77 -13.92 -3.27
C SER A 191 13.23 -14.17 -2.89
N PHE A 192 13.85 -15.22 -3.42
CA PHE A 192 15.27 -15.49 -3.24
C PHE A 192 16.15 -14.39 -3.86
N ARG A 193 15.83 -13.95 -5.09
CA ARG A 193 16.53 -12.82 -5.73
C ARG A 193 16.43 -11.54 -4.91
N ILE A 194 15.24 -11.22 -4.38
CA ILE A 194 15.02 -10.06 -3.51
C ILE A 194 15.86 -10.18 -2.25
N LEU A 195 15.83 -11.34 -1.57
CA LEU A 195 16.61 -11.58 -0.36
C LEU A 195 18.11 -11.37 -0.60
N PHE A 196 18.63 -11.95 -1.69
CA PHE A 196 20.04 -11.83 -2.02
C PHE A 196 20.44 -10.39 -2.36
N GLN A 197 19.63 -9.68 -3.16
CA GLN A 197 19.91 -8.28 -3.48
C GLN A 197 19.80 -7.37 -2.25
N LEU A 198 18.83 -7.64 -1.37
CA LEU A 198 18.65 -6.91 -0.12
C LEU A 198 19.89 -7.06 0.76
N HIS A 199 20.37 -8.30 0.94
CA HIS A 199 21.55 -8.59 1.75
C HIS A 199 22.84 -8.03 1.16
N GLN A 200 23.08 -8.24 -0.14
CA GLN A 200 24.38 -7.97 -0.76
C GLN A 200 24.57 -6.51 -1.18
N TYR A 201 23.48 -5.79 -1.50
CA TYR A 201 23.57 -4.45 -2.09
C TYR A 201 22.77 -3.41 -1.30
N VAL A 202 21.50 -3.68 -1.02
CA VAL A 202 20.62 -2.65 -0.42
C VAL A 202 21.04 -2.33 1.00
N LEU A 203 21.22 -3.34 1.87
CA LEU A 203 21.62 -3.10 3.26
C LEU A 203 23.00 -2.40 3.35
N PRO A 204 24.06 -2.84 2.64
CA PRO A 204 25.32 -2.10 2.58
C PRO A 204 25.20 -0.65 2.11
N ALA A 205 24.43 -0.40 1.04
CA ALA A 205 24.19 0.95 0.55
C ALA A 205 23.47 1.81 1.59
N LEU A 206 22.49 1.24 2.28
CA LEU A 206 21.78 1.93 3.36
C LEU A 206 22.70 2.28 4.53
N TYR A 207 23.63 1.41 4.93
CA TYR A 207 24.62 1.76 5.97
C TYR A 207 25.45 2.98 5.59
N PHE A 208 25.94 3.03 4.35
CA PHE A 208 26.69 4.19 3.85
C PHE A 208 25.83 5.47 3.83
N LEU A 209 24.59 5.37 3.34
CA LEU A 209 23.66 6.51 3.32
C LEU A 209 23.33 6.99 4.73
N ILE A 210 23.11 6.09 5.69
CA ILE A 210 22.89 6.45 7.10
C ILE A 210 24.08 7.26 7.63
N ALA A 211 25.30 6.77 7.44
CA ALA A 211 26.51 7.44 7.91
C ALA A 211 26.67 8.83 7.28
N LEU A 212 26.44 8.95 5.97
CA LEU A 212 26.54 10.21 5.23
C LEU A 212 25.50 11.23 5.72
N PHE A 213 24.23 10.84 5.81
CA PHE A 213 23.17 11.74 6.26
C PHE A 213 23.32 12.10 7.74
N SER A 214 23.71 11.16 8.59
CA SER A 214 23.97 11.44 10.01
C SER A 214 25.06 12.49 10.20
N LEU A 215 26.09 12.51 9.35
CA LEU A 215 27.16 13.51 9.38
C LEU A 215 26.67 14.89 8.93
N LEU A 216 25.71 14.94 8.01
CA LEU A 216 25.20 16.19 7.43
C LEU A 216 24.11 16.85 8.29
N THR A 217 23.23 16.07 8.91
CA THR A 217 22.01 16.60 9.56
C THR A 217 21.96 16.42 11.08
N GLY A 218 22.74 15.49 11.65
CA GLY A 218 22.69 15.17 13.09
C GLY A 218 21.40 14.51 13.58
N GLU A 219 20.42 14.25 12.70
CA GLU A 219 19.07 13.79 13.05
C GLU A 219 18.84 12.33 12.62
N ILE A 220 18.97 11.40 13.57
CA ILE A 220 18.98 9.95 13.30
C ILE A 220 17.56 9.37 13.21
N GLN A 221 16.58 9.94 13.91
CA GLN A 221 15.25 9.33 14.09
C GLN A 221 14.36 9.39 12.85
N LEU A 222 14.25 10.56 12.18
CA LEU A 222 13.51 10.69 10.91
C LEU A 222 14.10 9.79 9.83
N LEU A 223 15.43 9.77 9.78
CA LEU A 223 16.20 9.01 8.82
C LEU A 223 15.94 7.49 8.97
N ALA A 224 15.82 7.00 10.21
CA ALA A 224 15.46 5.61 10.47
C ALA A 224 14.08 5.23 9.92
N PHE A 225 13.05 6.07 10.11
CA PHE A 225 11.72 5.81 9.55
C PHE A 225 11.74 5.74 8.01
N LEU A 226 12.42 6.68 7.37
CA LEU A 226 12.56 6.70 5.91
C LEU A 226 13.24 5.45 5.38
N PHE A 227 14.30 4.97 6.04
CA PHE A 227 15.00 3.77 5.62
C PHE A 227 14.20 2.49 5.82
N VAL A 228 13.49 2.36 6.96
CA VAL A 228 12.57 1.24 7.17
C VAL A 228 11.50 1.24 6.08
N GLY A 229 10.91 2.40 5.77
CA GLY A 229 9.95 2.54 4.68
C GLY A 229 10.55 2.17 3.31
N ALA A 230 11.76 2.63 3.01
CA ALA A 230 12.45 2.35 1.76
C ALA A 230 12.70 0.85 1.54
N ILE A 231 13.13 0.13 2.58
CA ILE A 231 13.33 -1.33 2.51
C ILE A 231 11.99 -2.03 2.18
N HIS A 232 10.92 -1.67 2.89
CA HIS A 232 9.61 -2.28 2.65
C HIS A 232 9.09 -2.01 1.24
N ILE A 233 9.24 -0.78 0.74
CA ILE A 233 8.83 -0.42 -0.61
C ILE A 233 9.68 -1.13 -1.65
N TYR A 234 10.99 -1.22 -1.44
CA TYR A 234 11.89 -1.98 -2.30
C TYR A 234 11.42 -3.44 -2.43
N ILE A 235 11.15 -4.12 -1.31
CA ILE A 235 10.67 -5.52 -1.33
C ILE A 235 9.38 -5.64 -2.15
N ASN A 236 8.41 -4.74 -1.97
CA ASN A 236 7.15 -4.77 -2.71
C ASN A 236 7.33 -4.49 -4.22
N VAL A 237 8.09 -3.47 -4.59
CA VAL A 237 8.34 -3.11 -5.99
C VAL A 237 9.06 -4.23 -6.72
N MET A 238 10.00 -4.90 -6.05
CA MET A 238 10.74 -6.00 -6.64
C MET A 238 9.91 -7.27 -6.84
N GLN A 239 8.65 -7.34 -6.38
CA GLN A 239 7.73 -8.43 -6.75
C GLN A 239 7.11 -8.23 -8.15
N LEU A 240 7.09 -6.99 -8.69
CA LEU A 240 6.48 -6.68 -9.99
C LEU A 240 7.03 -7.51 -11.17
N PRO A 241 8.36 -7.76 -11.30
CA PRO A 241 8.90 -8.57 -12.39
C PRO A 241 8.39 -10.02 -12.39
N MET A 242 8.06 -10.58 -11.23
CA MET A 242 7.47 -11.92 -11.15
C MET A 242 6.08 -11.91 -11.79
N VAL A 243 5.22 -10.99 -11.35
CA VAL A 243 3.84 -10.86 -11.87
C VAL A 243 3.85 -10.65 -13.39
N LYS A 244 4.74 -9.81 -13.91
CA LYS A 244 4.84 -9.52 -15.35
C LYS A 244 5.35 -10.70 -16.18
N ARG A 245 6.24 -11.52 -15.63
CA ARG A 245 6.82 -12.67 -16.36
C ARG A 245 5.89 -13.88 -16.32
N TYR A 246 5.26 -14.12 -15.17
CA TYR A 246 4.41 -15.28 -14.97
C TYR A 246 3.03 -15.10 -15.60
N PHE A 247 2.39 -13.94 -15.39
CA PHE A 247 1.07 -13.65 -15.95
C PHE A 247 1.16 -12.79 -17.21
N LYS A 248 1.66 -13.38 -18.30
CA LYS A 248 1.90 -12.68 -19.57
C LYS A 248 0.59 -12.37 -20.31
#